data_AF-A0A5R8QJY5-F1
#
_entry.id   AF-A0A5R8QJY5-F1
#
_cell.length_a   1.000
_cell.length_b   1.000
_cell.length_c   1.000
_cell.angle_alpha   90.00
_cell.angle_beta   90.00
_cell.angle_gamma   90.00
#
_symmetry.space_group_name_H-M   'P 1'
#
loop_
_entity.id
_entity.type
_entity.pdbx_description
1 polymer ?
#
loop_
_entity_poly.entity_id
_entity_poly.type
_entity_poly.pdbx_seq_one_letter_code
_entity_poly.pdbx_strand_id
1 'polypeptide(L)'
;MRRLIASIAALGVAGSLSAALGEELSTSIMRPTVPTGAISGNLPGASGPRSYYVVLDLAPGDLLTQLLIAGREKGERRLTLELLDASGAVAASTFVRAASGAKDETTKSFPIDSTGRRILRVTVEGEETGAFCVLMGGSTFPSAKDQACPAMAGVKAASSEPPQRAVEVITSKCEERLRVGSDFLFDFDRADLRAEAAPALAELQQRITAAGKKATVEGHTDSVGSDGYNQKLSERRASAVRNALVGRGLAPDSLATQGYGESRPVAPNQNADGSDNPLGRAKNRRVEVVINTCGRS
;
A
#
# COMPACT_ATOMS: atom_id res chain seq x y z
N MET A 1 2.69 -63.88 -49.50
CA MET A 1 4.18 -63.95 -49.51
C MET A 1 4.71 -62.74 -48.75
N ARG A 2 5.27 -62.95 -47.55
CA ARG A 2 6.70 -62.69 -47.19
C ARG A 2 7.06 -61.19 -47.20
N ARG A 3 7.01 -60.53 -46.04
CA ARG A 3 8.11 -60.30 -45.06
C ARG A 3 9.18 -59.32 -45.56
N LEU A 4 9.33 -58.17 -44.89
CA LEU A 4 10.60 -57.81 -44.26
C LEU A 4 10.41 -56.82 -43.11
N ILE A 5 11.16 -57.08 -42.04
CA ILE A 5 11.23 -56.43 -40.73
C ILE A 5 12.59 -55.71 -40.65
N ALA A 6 12.69 -54.72 -39.74
CA ALA A 6 13.88 -53.99 -39.24
C ALA A 6 14.15 -52.65 -39.98
N SER A 7 14.41 -51.52 -39.30
CA SER A 7 15.18 -51.37 -38.06
C SER A 7 14.68 -50.26 -37.13
N ILE A 8 14.87 -50.52 -35.85
CA ILE A 8 14.78 -49.64 -34.68
C ILE A 8 15.95 -48.63 -34.72
N ALA A 9 15.64 -47.35 -34.56
CA ALA A 9 16.59 -46.36 -34.05
C ALA A 9 15.87 -45.54 -32.96
N ALA A 10 16.40 -45.64 -31.75
CA ALA A 10 15.92 -44.96 -30.57
C ALA A 10 16.14 -43.43 -30.67
N LEU A 11 15.09 -42.64 -30.47
CA LEU A 11 15.21 -41.29 -29.93
C LEU A 11 14.17 -41.14 -28.83
N GLY A 12 14.64 -41.03 -27.59
CA GLY A 12 13.81 -40.59 -26.48
C GLY A 12 13.38 -39.15 -26.74
N VAL A 13 12.07 -38.89 -26.61
CA VAL A 13 11.55 -37.55 -26.48
C VAL A 13 10.61 -37.58 -25.27
N ALA A 14 11.11 -37.02 -24.17
CA ALA A 14 10.29 -36.54 -23.10
C ALA A 14 9.22 -35.62 -23.71
N GLY A 15 7.97 -36.04 -23.65
CA GLY A 15 6.83 -35.22 -24.04
C GLY A 15 6.73 -34.06 -23.06
N SER A 16 7.40 -32.96 -23.38
CA SER A 16 7.22 -31.69 -22.71
C SER A 16 5.80 -31.21 -22.99
N LEU A 17 5.04 -31.02 -21.91
CA LEU A 17 3.87 -30.15 -21.88
C LEU A 17 4.37 -28.70 -22.12
N SER A 18 4.72 -28.40 -23.37
CA SER A 18 5.25 -27.11 -23.79
C SER A 18 4.65 -26.75 -25.14
N ALA A 19 3.33 -26.75 -25.22
CA ALA A 19 2.58 -26.33 -26.38
C ALA A 19 1.19 -25.81 -25.96
N ALA A 20 1.16 -24.69 -25.25
CA ALA A 20 -0.06 -23.86 -25.09
C ALA A 20 0.20 -22.42 -24.58
N LEU A 21 1.46 -21.95 -24.50
CA LEU A 21 1.77 -20.60 -24.04
C LEU A 21 2.85 -19.99 -24.93
N GLY A 22 2.47 -19.64 -26.15
CA GLY A 22 3.34 -18.95 -27.09
C GLY A 22 2.51 -18.03 -27.98
N GLU A 23 2.89 -16.75 -27.98
CA GLU A 23 2.49 -15.68 -28.90
C GLU A 23 1.29 -14.81 -28.45
N GLU A 24 1.62 -13.79 -27.65
CA GLU A 24 1.11 -12.39 -27.66
C GLU A 24 1.29 -11.71 -26.28
N LEU A 25 2.41 -11.97 -25.59
CA LEU A 25 2.81 -11.11 -24.47
C LEU A 25 3.56 -9.90 -25.03
N SER A 26 2.76 -8.88 -25.38
CA SER A 26 3.13 -7.53 -25.84
C SER A 26 4.56 -7.08 -25.46
N THR A 27 5.31 -6.69 -26.50
CA THR A 27 6.63 -6.04 -26.45
C THR A 27 6.51 -4.61 -25.90
N SER A 28 6.64 -4.43 -24.60
CA SER A 28 7.18 -3.20 -24.02
C SER A 28 7.85 -3.52 -22.69
N ILE A 29 9.17 -3.50 -22.75
CA ILE A 29 10.10 -3.85 -21.68
C ILE A 29 9.90 -2.89 -20.51
N MET A 30 9.43 -3.40 -19.40
CA MET A 30 9.89 -2.95 -18.08
C MET A 30 10.45 -4.20 -17.40
N ARG A 31 11.64 -4.08 -16.79
CA ARG A 31 12.14 -5.07 -15.83
C ARG A 31 11.60 -4.63 -14.47
N PRO A 32 10.42 -5.09 -14.03
CA PRO A 32 9.97 -4.76 -12.69
C PRO A 32 11.03 -5.25 -11.71
N THR A 33 11.39 -4.41 -10.75
CA THR A 33 12.22 -4.81 -9.61
C THR A 33 11.34 -5.62 -8.65
N VAL A 34 10.83 -6.75 -9.13
CA VAL A 34 9.88 -7.63 -8.42
C VAL A 34 10.31 -8.00 -7.00
N PRO A 35 11.61 -8.13 -6.64
CA PRO A 35 11.97 -8.53 -5.28
C PRO A 35 11.56 -7.57 -4.17
N THR A 36 11.28 -6.29 -4.45
CA THR A 36 11.01 -5.28 -3.41
C THR A 36 9.53 -5.04 -3.13
N GLY A 37 8.62 -5.64 -3.92
CA GLY A 37 7.19 -5.36 -3.84
C GLY A 37 6.78 -4.01 -4.41
N ALA A 38 7.56 -3.45 -5.34
CA ALA A 38 7.21 -2.22 -6.04
C ALA A 38 7.36 -2.38 -7.57
N ILE A 39 6.37 -1.89 -8.32
CA ILE A 39 6.41 -1.73 -9.78
C ILE A 39 6.30 -0.24 -10.07
N SER A 40 7.36 0.39 -10.58
CA SER A 40 7.34 1.82 -10.84
C SER A 40 7.97 2.17 -12.18
N GLY A 41 7.50 3.23 -12.81
CA GLY A 41 8.07 3.72 -14.06
C GLY A 41 7.45 5.04 -14.51
N ASN A 42 7.81 5.47 -15.71
CA ASN A 42 7.23 6.66 -16.34
C ASN A 42 6.00 6.27 -17.19
N LEU A 43 5.07 7.21 -17.35
CA LEU A 43 3.92 7.04 -18.23
C LEU A 43 4.34 6.97 -19.72
N PRO A 44 3.54 6.29 -20.57
CA PRO A 44 3.93 6.00 -21.95
C PRO A 44 3.88 7.20 -22.91
N GLY A 45 3.32 8.33 -22.48
CA GLY A 45 3.08 9.50 -23.33
C GLY A 45 1.94 9.28 -24.32
N ALA A 46 1.85 10.09 -25.37
CA ALA A 46 0.82 10.02 -26.43
C ALA A 46 0.79 8.71 -27.26
N SER A 47 1.44 7.65 -26.81
CA SER A 47 1.49 6.33 -27.49
C SER A 47 0.32 5.41 -27.15
N GLY A 48 -0.71 5.90 -26.46
CA GLY A 48 -1.83 5.08 -25.97
C GLY A 48 -1.47 4.22 -24.74
N PRO A 49 -2.42 3.38 -24.27
CA PRO A 49 -2.23 2.57 -23.07
C PRO A 49 -1.15 1.49 -23.28
N ARG A 50 -0.29 1.29 -22.28
CA ARG A 50 0.70 0.19 -22.25
C ARG A 50 0.40 -0.76 -21.12
N SER A 51 0.48 -2.06 -21.41
CA SER A 51 0.26 -3.12 -20.42
C SER A 51 1.55 -3.88 -20.13
N TYR A 52 1.81 -4.09 -18.84
CA TYR A 52 2.92 -4.87 -18.31
C TYR A 52 2.37 -6.09 -17.58
N TYR A 53 3.04 -7.23 -17.72
CA TYR A 53 2.66 -8.47 -17.04
C TYR A 53 3.72 -8.81 -16.00
N VAL A 54 3.30 -9.02 -14.76
CA VAL A 54 4.18 -9.37 -13.64
C VAL A 54 3.73 -10.70 -13.06
N VAL A 55 4.68 -11.62 -12.93
CA VAL A 55 4.43 -12.95 -12.38
C VAL A 55 4.92 -12.98 -10.94
N LEU A 56 4.04 -13.36 -10.01
CA LEU A 56 4.33 -13.45 -8.59
C LEU A 56 3.95 -14.83 -8.07
N ASP A 57 4.72 -15.37 -7.14
CA ASP A 57 4.31 -16.53 -6.34
C ASP A 57 3.71 -16.00 -5.04
N LEU A 58 2.39 -16.18 -4.86
CA LEU A 58 1.63 -15.66 -3.73
C LEU A 58 1.18 -16.79 -2.81
N ALA A 59 1.20 -16.56 -1.49
CA ALA A 59 0.55 -17.42 -0.51
C ALA A 59 -0.96 -17.06 -0.40
N PRO A 60 -1.79 -17.89 0.25
CA PRO A 60 -3.18 -17.54 0.55
C PRO A 60 -3.24 -16.39 1.56
N GLY A 61 -4.25 -15.52 1.43
CA GLY A 61 -4.43 -14.33 2.29
C GLY A 61 -4.84 -13.08 1.51
N ASP A 62 -4.47 -11.91 2.01
CA ASP A 62 -4.71 -10.62 1.36
C ASP A 62 -3.45 -10.10 0.65
N LEU A 63 -3.52 -9.91 -0.67
CA LEU A 63 -2.56 -9.10 -1.42
C LEU A 63 -3.02 -7.64 -1.34
N LEU A 64 -2.35 -6.84 -0.52
CA LEU A 64 -2.61 -5.41 -0.43
C LEU A 64 -1.83 -4.69 -1.51
N THR A 65 -2.49 -3.77 -2.19
CA THR A 65 -1.87 -2.99 -3.27
C THR A 65 -2.21 -1.53 -3.13
N GLN A 66 -1.22 -0.67 -3.34
CA GLN A 66 -1.39 0.78 -3.40
C GLN A 66 -0.91 1.26 -4.76
N LEU A 67 -1.81 1.85 -5.52
CA LEU A 67 -1.58 2.41 -6.84
C LEU A 67 -1.41 3.91 -6.69
N LEU A 68 -0.27 4.43 -7.11
CA LEU A 68 0.05 5.85 -7.09
C LEU A 68 0.31 6.32 -8.52
N ILE A 69 -0.26 7.47 -8.87
CA ILE A 69 -0.01 8.09 -10.17
C ILE A 69 0.18 9.61 -10.01
N ALA A 70 1.24 10.14 -10.63
CA ALA A 70 1.63 11.54 -10.54
C ALA A 70 2.11 12.09 -11.89
N GLY A 71 1.95 13.39 -12.12
CA GLY A 71 2.24 14.03 -13.40
C GLY A 71 2.18 15.55 -13.24
N ARG A 72 2.88 16.28 -14.11
CA ARG A 72 3.16 17.69 -13.85
C ARG A 72 2.06 18.64 -14.28
N GLU A 73 1.44 18.58 -15.46
CA GLU A 73 0.59 19.72 -15.85
C GLU A 73 -0.67 19.41 -16.67
N LYS A 74 -0.69 18.54 -17.69
CA LYS A 74 -1.92 18.28 -18.48
C LYS A 74 -2.18 16.82 -18.83
N GLY A 75 -3.46 16.45 -18.84
CA GLY A 75 -3.96 15.14 -19.31
C GLY A 75 -4.52 14.22 -18.22
N GLU A 76 -5.57 13.48 -18.58
CA GLU A 76 -6.06 12.36 -17.78
C GLU A 76 -5.02 11.25 -17.76
N ARG A 77 -4.85 10.65 -16.58
CA ARG A 77 -3.92 9.54 -16.39
C ARG A 77 -4.63 8.43 -15.66
N ARG A 78 -4.42 7.19 -16.10
CA ARG A 78 -5.01 6.01 -15.50
C ARG A 78 -3.95 4.95 -15.29
N LEU A 79 -3.91 4.41 -14.08
CA LEU A 79 -3.16 3.21 -13.75
C LEU A 79 -4.17 2.16 -13.32
N THR A 80 -4.16 1.03 -14.01
CA THR A 80 -5.05 -0.11 -13.75
C THR A 80 -4.18 -1.29 -13.34
N LEU A 81 -4.58 -1.99 -12.28
CA LEU A 81 -3.97 -3.23 -11.84
C LEU A 81 -5.02 -4.33 -11.86
N GLU A 82 -4.74 -5.41 -12.56
CA GLU A 82 -5.62 -6.57 -12.71
C GLU A 82 -4.91 -7.82 -12.26
N LEU A 83 -5.57 -8.61 -11.41
CA LEU A 83 -5.20 -9.97 -11.11
C LEU A 83 -5.84 -10.89 -12.14
N LEU A 84 -5.02 -11.65 -12.85
CA LEU A 84 -5.48 -12.64 -13.82
C LEU A 84 -5.55 -14.02 -13.18
N ASP A 85 -6.56 -14.80 -13.56
CA ASP A 85 -6.65 -16.21 -13.22
C ASP A 85 -5.75 -17.08 -14.11
N ALA A 86 -5.78 -18.40 -13.88
CA ALA A 86 -4.99 -19.37 -14.65
C ALA A 86 -5.37 -19.44 -16.14
N SER A 87 -6.56 -18.97 -16.52
CA SER A 87 -7.01 -18.88 -17.92
C SER A 87 -6.61 -17.56 -18.59
N GLY A 88 -6.03 -16.62 -17.82
CA GLY A 88 -5.71 -15.27 -18.29
C GLY A 88 -6.88 -14.29 -18.22
N ALA A 89 -8.02 -14.69 -17.66
CA ALA A 89 -9.16 -13.80 -17.46
C ALA A 89 -8.96 -12.93 -16.21
N VAL A 90 -9.56 -11.73 -16.21
CA VAL A 90 -9.46 -10.80 -15.09
C VAL A 90 -10.31 -11.32 -13.93
N ALA A 91 -9.65 -11.83 -12.89
CA ALA A 91 -10.29 -12.29 -11.67
C ALA A 91 -10.69 -11.11 -10.76
N ALA A 92 -9.87 -10.06 -10.73
CA ALA A 92 -10.13 -8.84 -9.98
C ALA A 92 -9.34 -7.66 -10.56
N SER A 93 -9.87 -6.45 -10.44
CA SER A 93 -9.22 -5.24 -10.98
C SER A 93 -9.36 -4.04 -10.05
N THR A 94 -8.39 -3.14 -10.07
CA THR A 94 -8.48 -1.80 -9.49
C THR A 94 -7.88 -0.78 -10.42
N PHE A 95 -8.29 0.48 -10.30
CA PHE A 95 -7.65 1.56 -11.02
C PHE A 95 -7.63 2.84 -10.19
N VAL A 96 -6.66 3.69 -10.48
CA VAL A 96 -6.59 5.08 -10.01
C VAL A 96 -6.60 6.02 -11.21
N ARG A 97 -7.26 7.16 -11.08
CA ARG A 97 -7.39 8.16 -12.17
C ARG A 97 -7.04 9.54 -11.62
N ALA A 98 -5.90 10.09 -12.04
CA ALA A 98 -5.53 11.46 -11.69
C ALA A 98 -5.91 12.44 -12.79
N ALA A 99 -6.59 13.52 -12.39
CA ALA A 99 -6.82 14.69 -13.23
C ALA A 99 -5.53 15.53 -13.42
N SER A 100 -5.58 16.52 -14.30
CA SER A 100 -4.49 17.46 -14.61
C SER A 100 -3.78 17.98 -13.36
N GLY A 101 -2.46 17.85 -13.27
CA GLY A 101 -1.65 18.35 -12.15
C GLY A 101 -1.83 17.61 -10.81
N ALA A 102 -2.77 16.67 -10.68
CA ALA A 102 -3.04 15.98 -9.42
C ALA A 102 -2.13 14.76 -9.20
N LYS A 103 -1.87 14.46 -7.92
CA LYS A 103 -1.48 13.12 -7.48
C LYS A 103 -2.74 12.41 -7.00
N ASP A 104 -2.91 11.16 -7.40
CA ASP A 104 -4.00 10.33 -6.92
C ASP A 104 -3.48 8.96 -6.48
N GLU A 105 -4.18 8.38 -5.52
CA GLU A 105 -3.83 7.12 -4.88
C GLU A 105 -5.08 6.30 -4.62
N THR A 106 -5.03 5.01 -4.93
CA THR A 106 -6.00 4.05 -4.40
C THR A 106 -5.29 2.86 -3.77
N THR A 107 -5.95 2.27 -2.78
CA THR A 107 -5.48 1.04 -2.13
C THR A 107 -6.55 -0.02 -2.30
N LYS A 108 -6.18 -1.23 -2.73
CA LYS A 108 -7.09 -2.38 -2.86
C LYS A 108 -6.49 -3.64 -2.28
N SER A 109 -7.31 -4.41 -1.56
CA SER A 109 -7.02 -5.79 -1.19
C SER A 109 -7.52 -6.75 -2.28
N PHE A 110 -6.66 -7.69 -2.67
CA PHE A 110 -7.01 -8.82 -3.51
C PHE A 110 -6.94 -10.09 -2.66
N PRO A 111 -8.07 -10.74 -2.34
CA PRO A 111 -8.03 -12.02 -1.64
C PRO A 111 -7.43 -13.09 -2.56
N ILE A 112 -6.45 -13.81 -2.04
CA ILE A 112 -5.79 -14.95 -2.67
C ILE A 112 -6.23 -16.21 -1.93
N ASP A 113 -6.93 -17.08 -2.65
CA ASP A 113 -7.58 -18.29 -2.15
C ASP A 113 -6.60 -19.45 -1.92
N SER A 114 -5.54 -19.52 -2.73
CA SER A 114 -4.64 -20.67 -2.78
C SER A 114 -3.22 -20.23 -3.14
N THR A 115 -2.23 -20.96 -2.62
CA THR A 115 -0.83 -20.72 -2.97
C THR A 115 -0.63 -20.96 -4.46
N GLY A 116 0.10 -20.06 -5.11
CA GLY A 116 0.62 -20.37 -6.43
C GLY A 116 1.04 -19.15 -7.21
N ARG A 117 1.46 -19.44 -8.43
CA ARG A 117 1.83 -18.43 -9.40
C ARG A 117 0.57 -17.66 -9.83
N ARG A 118 0.66 -16.33 -9.81
CA ARG A 118 -0.38 -15.40 -10.26
C ARG A 118 0.22 -14.40 -11.23
N ILE A 119 -0.59 -13.92 -12.16
CA ILE A 119 -0.19 -12.92 -13.13
C ILE A 119 -0.94 -11.63 -12.82
N LEU A 120 -0.21 -10.55 -12.62
CA LEU A 120 -0.75 -9.20 -12.54
C LEU A 120 -0.56 -8.50 -13.89
N ARG A 121 -1.61 -7.89 -14.41
CA ARG A 121 -1.54 -6.96 -15.54
C ARG A 121 -1.61 -5.53 -15.03
N VAL A 122 -0.59 -4.74 -15.32
CA VAL A 122 -0.51 -3.32 -15.00
C VAL A 122 -0.68 -2.54 -16.29
N THR A 123 -1.79 -1.85 -16.44
CA THR A 123 -2.06 -1.00 -17.61
C THR A 123 -1.92 0.47 -17.22
N VAL A 124 -1.04 1.19 -17.92
CA VAL A 124 -0.78 2.60 -17.73
C VAL A 124 -1.21 3.39 -18.96
N GLU A 125 -1.87 4.50 -18.72
CA GLU A 125 -2.39 5.41 -19.74
C GLU A 125 -2.12 6.86 -19.28
N GLY A 126 -1.63 7.70 -20.19
CA GLY A 126 -1.39 9.11 -19.90
C GLY A 126 -0.42 9.78 -20.88
N GLU A 127 -0.71 11.03 -21.23
CA GLU A 127 -0.12 11.72 -22.38
C GLU A 127 1.25 12.40 -22.11
N GLU A 128 1.70 12.56 -20.86
CA GLU A 128 2.89 13.35 -20.50
C GLU A 128 3.85 12.70 -19.47
N THR A 129 4.93 13.43 -19.11
CA THR A 129 6.06 13.13 -18.18
C THR A 129 5.67 12.83 -16.72
N GLY A 130 4.69 11.94 -16.53
CA GLY A 130 4.29 11.42 -15.23
C GLY A 130 5.03 10.17 -14.82
N ALA A 131 4.87 9.83 -13.55
CA ALA A 131 5.36 8.59 -12.95
C ALA A 131 4.20 7.81 -12.35
N PHE A 132 4.33 6.49 -12.36
CA PHE A 132 3.41 5.59 -11.68
C PHE A 132 4.18 4.69 -10.73
N CYS A 133 3.49 4.21 -9.70
CA CYS A 133 4.00 3.23 -8.76
C CYS A 133 2.87 2.30 -8.31
N VAL A 134 3.13 1.01 -8.24
CA VAL A 134 2.29 0.01 -7.62
C VAL A 134 3.10 -0.62 -6.50
N LEU A 135 2.69 -0.37 -5.26
CA LEU A 135 3.23 -1.05 -4.08
C LEU A 135 2.36 -2.28 -3.79
N MET A 136 3.01 -3.38 -3.43
CA MET A 136 2.38 -4.68 -3.20
C MET A 136 2.91 -5.30 -1.92
N GLY A 137 2.01 -5.56 -0.97
CA GLY A 137 2.29 -6.16 0.33
C GLY A 137 1.13 -7.02 0.81
N GLY A 138 0.86 -7.00 2.10
CA GLY A 138 -0.13 -7.84 2.74
C GLY A 138 0.39 -9.23 3.10
N SER A 139 -0.51 -10.08 3.58
CA SER A 139 -0.17 -11.40 4.12
C SER A 139 0.31 -12.39 3.05
N THR A 140 -0.04 -12.18 1.79
CA THR A 140 0.30 -13.08 0.67
C THR A 140 1.68 -12.81 0.09
N PHE A 141 2.23 -11.62 0.34
CA PHE A 141 3.51 -11.17 -0.19
C PHE A 141 4.46 -10.63 0.91
N PRO A 142 4.81 -11.45 1.91
CA PRO A 142 5.61 -11.04 3.07
C PRO A 142 7.07 -10.69 2.73
N SER A 143 7.52 -11.05 1.52
CA SER A 143 8.87 -10.79 1.02
C SER A 143 9.08 -9.35 0.55
N ALA A 144 8.03 -8.54 0.43
CA ALA A 144 8.17 -7.12 0.11
C ALA A 144 8.90 -6.39 1.24
N LYS A 145 10.21 -6.24 1.08
CA LYS A 145 11.06 -5.41 1.92
C LYS A 145 11.48 -4.20 1.10
N ASP A 146 11.41 -3.02 1.71
CA ASP A 146 11.79 -1.73 1.13
C ASP A 146 10.95 -1.30 -0.10
N GLN A 147 9.65 -1.15 0.13
CA GLN A 147 8.72 -0.53 -0.82
C GLN A 147 8.93 0.99 -0.87
N ALA A 148 9.88 1.42 -1.71
CA ALA A 148 10.00 2.82 -2.07
C ALA A 148 9.49 3.06 -3.49
N CYS A 149 8.89 4.23 -3.72
CA CYS A 149 8.55 4.72 -5.05
C CYS A 149 9.53 5.82 -5.48
N PRO A 150 10.78 5.50 -5.84
CA PRO A 150 11.77 6.52 -6.22
C PRO A 150 11.33 7.34 -7.44
N ALA A 151 10.54 6.75 -8.35
CA ALA A 151 9.95 7.44 -9.50
C ALA A 151 9.02 8.61 -9.10
N MET A 152 8.48 8.60 -7.88
CA MET A 152 7.55 9.63 -7.38
C MET A 152 8.27 10.81 -6.70
N ALA A 153 9.57 10.70 -6.43
CA ALA A 153 10.36 11.68 -5.67
C ALA A 153 10.53 13.05 -6.36
N GLY A 154 10.32 13.12 -7.69
CA GLY A 154 10.45 14.35 -8.48
C GLY A 154 9.14 15.07 -8.80
N VAL A 155 7.98 14.46 -8.57
CA VAL A 155 6.69 15.09 -8.90
C VAL A 155 6.20 15.86 -7.68
N LYS A 156 6.09 17.19 -7.76
CA LYS A 156 5.46 17.99 -6.69
C LYS A 156 4.02 17.50 -6.52
N ALA A 157 3.66 17.12 -5.30
CA ALA A 157 2.27 16.81 -4.97
C ALA A 157 1.48 18.10 -5.06
N ALA A 158 0.55 18.21 -6.00
CA ALA A 158 -0.48 19.23 -5.98
C ALA A 158 -1.82 18.55 -5.67
N SER A 159 -1.98 18.07 -4.43
CA SER A 159 -3.26 17.90 -3.72
C SER A 159 -3.11 17.01 -2.48
N SER A 160 -2.52 17.56 -1.44
CA SER A 160 -3.18 17.60 -0.13
C SER A 160 -2.62 18.87 0.48
N GLU A 161 -3.49 19.76 0.94
CA GLU A 161 -3.08 20.93 1.73
C GLU A 161 -1.94 20.50 2.68
N PRO A 162 -0.78 21.20 2.68
CA PRO A 162 0.30 20.83 3.59
C PRO A 162 -0.32 20.76 4.98
N PRO A 163 -0.15 19.67 5.76
CA PRO A 163 -0.62 19.67 7.13
C PRO A 163 0.07 20.85 7.81
N GLN A 164 -0.69 21.92 8.04
CA GLN A 164 -0.16 23.18 8.59
C GLN A 164 0.44 22.93 10.00
N ARG A 165 0.14 21.76 10.59
CA ARG A 165 0.90 21.04 11.62
C ARG A 165 0.85 19.53 11.38
N ALA A 166 1.94 18.82 11.63
CA ALA A 166 2.00 17.37 11.52
C ALA A 166 1.15 16.65 12.58
N VAL A 167 0.80 17.34 13.68
CA VAL A 167 -0.08 16.85 14.75
C VAL A 167 -1.36 17.69 14.78
N GLU A 168 -2.50 17.05 14.56
CA GLU A 168 -3.83 17.63 14.79
C GLU A 168 -4.21 17.43 16.27
N VAL A 169 -4.63 18.50 16.94
CA VAL A 169 -4.98 18.46 18.37
C VAL A 169 -6.48 18.58 18.52
N ILE A 170 -7.10 17.58 19.15
CA ILE A 170 -8.52 17.53 19.41
C ILE A 170 -8.71 17.48 20.91
N THR A 171 -9.17 18.58 21.48
CA THR A 171 -9.40 18.68 22.92
C THR A 171 -10.89 18.54 23.20
N SER A 172 -11.20 17.66 24.14
CA SER A 172 -12.51 17.57 24.79
C SER A 172 -12.35 17.87 26.28
N LYS A 173 -13.46 17.89 27.03
CA LYS A 173 -13.48 18.32 28.43
C LYS A 173 -12.41 17.65 29.31
N CYS A 174 -12.14 16.37 29.09
CA CYS A 174 -11.25 15.54 29.92
C CYS A 174 -10.24 14.72 29.12
N GLU A 175 -10.13 14.97 27.82
CA GLU A 175 -9.27 14.20 26.94
C GLU A 175 -8.64 15.13 25.91
N GLU A 176 -7.32 15.07 25.77
CA GLU A 176 -6.59 15.65 24.63
C GLU A 176 -6.15 14.50 23.72
N ARG A 177 -6.57 14.56 22.45
CA ARG A 177 -6.26 13.58 21.43
C ARG A 177 -5.37 14.21 20.38
N LEU A 178 -4.15 13.70 20.26
CA LEU A 178 -3.13 14.15 19.32
C LEU A 178 -3.10 13.20 18.13
N ARG A 179 -3.66 13.61 17.00
CA ARG A 179 -3.77 12.78 15.79
C ARG A 179 -2.63 13.08 14.83
N VAL A 180 -2.05 12.02 14.29
CA VAL A 180 -1.04 12.07 13.23
C VAL A 180 -1.43 11.08 12.14
N GLY A 181 -1.39 11.50 10.88
CA GLY A 181 -1.66 10.61 9.74
C GLY A 181 -0.60 9.51 9.62
N SER A 182 -1.02 8.27 9.37
CA SER A 182 -0.10 7.14 9.20
C SER A 182 0.80 7.32 7.99
N ASP A 183 0.32 7.94 6.91
CA ASP A 183 1.09 8.17 5.69
C ASP A 183 2.27 9.14 5.92
N PHE A 184 2.20 9.95 6.99
CA PHE A 184 3.31 10.79 7.46
C PHE A 184 4.30 10.00 8.34
N LEU A 185 3.80 9.08 9.15
CA LEU A 185 4.60 8.31 10.11
C LEU A 185 5.30 7.11 9.50
N PHE A 186 4.67 6.42 8.55
CA PHE A 186 5.06 5.12 8.06
C PHE A 186 5.00 5.08 6.53
N ASP A 187 5.77 4.17 5.94
CA ASP A 187 5.56 3.77 4.56
C ASP A 187 4.34 2.83 4.44
N PHE A 188 3.91 2.61 3.20
CA PHE A 188 2.83 1.67 2.89
C PHE A 188 3.11 0.30 3.52
N ASP A 189 2.08 -0.29 4.12
CA ASP A 189 2.13 -1.61 4.75
C ASP A 189 3.21 -1.83 5.84
N ARG A 190 3.84 -0.74 6.30
CA ARG A 190 4.91 -0.78 7.29
C ARG A 190 4.51 -0.18 8.62
N ALA A 191 5.32 -0.51 9.62
CA ALA A 191 5.27 0.04 10.98
C ALA A 191 6.60 0.68 11.40
N ASP A 192 7.60 0.72 10.51
CA ASP A 192 8.86 1.42 10.77
C ASP A 192 8.68 2.91 10.51
N LEU A 193 9.12 3.73 11.47
CA LEU A 193 8.92 5.18 11.41
C LEU A 193 9.85 5.82 10.38
N ARG A 194 9.28 6.70 9.58
CA ARG A 194 10.02 7.55 8.63
C ARG A 194 10.90 8.56 9.36
N ALA A 195 12.02 8.94 8.76
CA ALA A 195 12.90 9.97 9.34
C ALA A 195 12.18 11.33 9.44
N GLU A 196 11.32 11.62 8.48
CA GLU A 196 10.48 12.82 8.38
C GLU A 196 9.43 12.89 9.50
N ALA A 197 9.16 11.79 10.22
CA ALA A 197 8.27 11.77 11.38
C ALA A 197 8.86 12.48 12.61
N ALA A 198 10.17 12.76 12.62
CA ALA A 198 10.88 13.30 13.77
C ALA A 198 10.25 14.57 14.38
N PRO A 199 9.78 15.58 13.60
CA PRO A 199 9.13 16.76 14.15
C PRO A 199 7.79 16.45 14.84
N ALA A 200 6.98 15.56 14.26
CA ALA A 200 5.71 15.15 14.89
C ALA A 200 5.96 14.40 16.19
N LEU A 201 6.95 13.49 16.22
CA LEU A 201 7.32 12.78 17.44
C LEU A 201 7.84 13.72 18.54
N ALA A 202 8.55 14.79 18.16
CA ALA A 202 8.98 15.82 19.11
C ALA A 202 7.79 16.61 19.67
N GLU A 203 6.83 17.01 18.84
CA GLU A 203 5.61 17.68 19.31
C GLU A 203 4.78 16.77 20.24
N LEU A 204 4.59 15.50 19.87
CA LEU A 204 3.92 14.51 20.73
C LEU A 204 4.63 14.39 22.09
N GLN A 205 5.96 14.24 22.10
CA GLN A 205 6.75 14.13 23.32
C GLN A 205 6.61 15.37 24.21
N GLN A 206 6.67 16.57 23.63
CA GLN A 206 6.49 17.83 24.36
C GLN A 206 5.11 17.92 25.01
N ARG A 207 4.04 17.60 24.28
CA ARG A 207 2.67 17.66 24.79
C ARG A 207 2.40 16.64 25.89
N ILE A 208 2.86 15.40 25.72
CA ILE A 208 2.73 14.36 26.75
C ILE A 208 3.49 14.77 28.02
N THR A 209 4.70 15.32 27.87
CA THR A 209 5.50 15.80 29.01
C THR A 209 4.82 16.97 29.72
N ALA A 210 4.30 17.94 28.96
CA ALA A 210 3.60 19.10 29.50
C ALA A 210 2.31 18.73 30.24
N ALA A 211 1.59 17.71 29.76
CA ALA A 211 0.40 17.21 30.46
C ALA A 211 0.75 16.51 31.78
N GLY A 212 1.92 15.86 31.87
CA GLY A 212 2.35 15.14 33.07
C GLY A 212 1.43 13.98 33.46
N LYS A 213 0.73 13.38 32.48
CA LYS A 213 -0.22 12.27 32.66
C LYS A 213 0.19 11.06 31.83
N LYS A 214 -0.42 9.93 32.13
CA LYS A 214 -0.34 8.74 31.27
C LYS A 214 -1.06 9.00 29.95
N ALA A 215 -0.49 8.49 28.87
CA ALA A 215 -1.06 8.56 27.53
C ALA A 215 -1.21 7.16 26.94
N THR A 216 -2.18 7.01 26.04
CA THR A 216 -2.38 5.78 25.25
C THR A 216 -2.13 6.09 23.79
N VAL A 217 -1.26 5.33 23.14
CA VAL A 217 -1.01 5.39 21.71
C VAL A 217 -1.96 4.43 21.02
N GLU A 218 -2.92 4.98 20.27
CA GLU A 218 -3.97 4.26 19.54
C GLU A 218 -3.59 4.16 18.06
N GLY A 219 -3.50 2.95 17.53
CA GLY A 219 -3.29 2.69 16.11
C GLY A 219 -4.59 2.41 15.37
N HIS A 220 -4.74 2.96 14.17
CA HIS A 220 -5.92 2.75 13.31
C HIS A 220 -5.50 2.48 11.85
N THR A 221 -6.33 1.72 11.14
CA THR A 221 -6.22 1.49 9.69
C THR A 221 -7.47 2.00 8.98
N ASP A 222 -7.41 2.06 7.65
CA ASP A 222 -8.63 2.08 6.84
C ASP A 222 -9.22 0.66 6.76
N SER A 223 -10.33 0.52 6.04
CA SER A 223 -11.03 -0.77 5.87
C SER A 223 -10.48 -1.65 4.74
N VAL A 224 -9.23 -1.45 4.31
CA VAL A 224 -8.63 -2.28 3.25
C VAL A 224 -7.80 -3.39 3.87
N GLY A 225 -8.13 -4.63 3.52
CA GLY A 225 -7.54 -5.84 4.11
C GLY A 225 -8.49 -6.50 5.12
N SER A 226 -8.13 -7.68 5.62
CA SER A 226 -8.94 -8.36 6.64
C SER A 226 -8.80 -7.71 8.03
N ASP A 227 -9.86 -7.80 8.84
CA ASP A 227 -9.88 -7.33 10.23
C ASP A 227 -8.65 -7.81 11.04
N GLY A 228 -8.31 -9.10 10.93
CA GLY A 228 -7.18 -9.68 11.64
C GLY A 228 -5.82 -9.13 11.17
N TYR A 229 -5.71 -8.76 9.89
CA TYR A 229 -4.54 -8.09 9.36
C TYR A 229 -4.42 -6.66 9.89
N ASN A 230 -5.52 -5.91 9.78
CA ASN A 230 -5.63 -4.52 10.19
C ASN A 230 -5.42 -4.34 11.70
N GLN A 231 -5.93 -5.25 12.50
CA GLN A 231 -5.68 -5.30 13.94
C GLN A 231 -4.17 -5.38 14.22
N LYS A 232 -3.47 -6.38 13.67
CA LYS A 232 -2.03 -6.56 13.86
C LYS A 232 -1.22 -5.36 13.34
N LEU A 233 -1.58 -4.82 12.18
CA LEU A 233 -0.90 -3.65 11.61
C LEU A 233 -1.03 -2.43 12.53
N SER A 234 -2.23 -2.18 13.04
CA SER A 234 -2.50 -1.07 13.96
C SER A 234 -1.73 -1.19 15.29
N GLU A 235 -1.64 -2.41 15.85
CA GLU A 235 -0.88 -2.70 17.07
C GLU A 235 0.63 -2.47 16.87
N ARG A 236 1.18 -2.93 15.73
CA ARG A 236 2.59 -2.70 15.39
C ARG A 236 2.90 -1.21 15.25
N ARG A 237 2.02 -0.45 14.57
CA ARG A 237 2.17 1.00 14.38
C ARG A 237 2.10 1.77 15.70
N ALA A 238 1.14 1.44 16.56
CA ALA A 238 1.06 2.01 17.91
C ALA A 238 2.33 1.72 18.71
N SER A 239 2.79 0.47 18.68
CA SER A 239 4.02 0.02 19.36
C SER A 239 5.26 0.77 18.87
N ALA A 240 5.39 0.99 17.56
CA ALA A 240 6.50 1.74 16.98
C ALA A 240 6.55 3.20 17.46
N VAL A 241 5.40 3.88 17.48
CA VAL A 241 5.31 5.26 17.99
C VAL A 241 5.64 5.30 19.49
N ARG A 242 5.09 4.39 20.30
CA ARG A 242 5.45 4.28 21.72
C ARG A 242 6.95 4.12 21.90
N ASN A 243 7.57 3.18 21.21
CA ASN A 243 8.99 2.88 21.35
C ASN A 243 9.86 4.10 20.96
N ALA A 244 9.48 4.82 19.91
CA ALA A 244 10.16 6.05 19.51
C ALA A 244 10.01 7.18 20.54
N LEU A 245 8.84 7.31 21.16
CA LEU A 245 8.60 8.28 22.24
C LEU A 245 9.38 7.93 23.52
N VAL A 246 9.48 6.64 23.86
CA VAL A 246 10.35 6.15 24.94
C VAL A 246 11.81 6.47 24.65
N GLY A 247 12.28 6.21 23.43
CA GLY A 247 13.63 6.57 22.99
C GLY A 247 13.92 8.08 23.04
N ARG A 248 12.87 8.92 23.09
CA ARG A 248 12.95 10.37 23.27
C ARG A 248 12.82 10.82 24.72
N GLY A 249 12.84 9.89 25.67
CA GLY A 249 12.90 10.18 27.11
C GLY A 249 11.56 10.11 27.86
N LEU A 250 10.46 9.68 27.23
CA LEU A 250 9.24 9.36 27.97
C LEU A 250 9.39 8.04 28.73
N ALA A 251 8.86 7.99 29.95
CA ALA A 251 8.88 6.78 30.75
C ALA A 251 8.03 5.68 30.09
N PRO A 252 8.53 4.44 29.97
CA PRO A 252 7.76 3.33 29.38
C PRO A 252 6.40 3.10 30.03
N ASP A 253 6.28 3.36 31.33
CA ASP A 253 5.06 3.16 32.14
C ASP A 253 4.06 4.33 32.03
N SER A 254 4.46 5.46 31.44
CA SER A 254 3.56 6.56 31.13
C SER A 254 2.86 6.38 29.77
N LEU A 255 3.24 5.36 28.99
CA LEU A 255 2.70 5.10 27.66
C LEU A 255 2.13 3.68 27.54
N ALA A 256 0.83 3.59 27.29
CA ALA A 256 0.17 2.37 26.82
C ALA A 256 0.02 2.36 25.29
N THR A 257 -0.25 1.19 24.71
CA THR A 257 -0.54 1.03 23.28
C THR A 257 -1.79 0.21 23.08
N GLN A 258 -2.62 0.60 22.11
CA GLN A 258 -3.80 -0.15 21.70
C GLN A 258 -3.91 -0.08 20.17
N GLY A 259 -4.09 -1.22 19.51
CA GLY A 259 -4.52 -1.26 18.12
C GLY A 259 -6.03 -1.42 18.03
N TYR A 260 -6.68 -0.71 17.12
CA TYR A 260 -8.11 -0.84 16.86
C TYR A 260 -8.44 -1.35 15.45
N GLY A 261 -7.43 -1.60 14.62
CA GLY A 261 -7.62 -1.87 13.20
C GLY A 261 -8.53 -0.83 12.55
N GLU A 262 -9.53 -1.30 11.81
CA GLU A 262 -10.50 -0.47 11.10
C GLU A 262 -11.76 -0.13 11.92
N SER A 263 -11.87 -0.61 13.16
CA SER A 263 -13.12 -0.58 13.95
C SER A 263 -13.56 0.82 14.43
N ARG A 264 -12.69 1.84 14.33
CA ARG A 264 -12.95 3.21 14.77
C ARG A 264 -12.65 4.24 13.67
N PRO A 265 -13.45 4.27 12.58
CA PRO A 265 -13.28 5.23 11.51
C PRO A 265 -13.70 6.64 11.98
N VAL A 266 -12.96 7.66 11.55
CA VAL A 266 -13.28 9.09 11.74
C VAL A 266 -13.88 9.72 10.48
N ALA A 267 -13.79 9.01 9.36
CA ALA A 267 -14.43 9.36 8.11
C ALA A 267 -14.95 8.08 7.43
N PRO A 268 -15.97 8.16 6.57
CA PRO A 268 -16.48 6.98 5.87
C PRO A 268 -15.42 6.42 4.89
N ASN A 269 -15.17 5.11 4.91
CA ASN A 269 -14.22 4.44 4.00
C ASN A 269 -14.75 4.32 2.56
N GLN A 270 -16.06 4.45 2.37
CA GLN A 270 -16.78 4.41 1.10
C GLN A 270 -17.69 5.64 0.97
N ASN A 271 -17.99 6.04 -0.26
CA ASN A 271 -19.00 7.05 -0.54
C ASN A 271 -20.41 6.47 -0.34
N ALA A 272 -21.44 7.33 -0.34
CA ALA A 272 -22.82 6.92 -0.11
C ALA A 272 -23.36 5.92 -1.17
N ASP A 273 -22.77 5.91 -2.37
CA ASP A 273 -23.10 5.00 -3.47
C ASP A 273 -22.34 3.66 -3.40
N GLY A 274 -21.54 3.44 -2.33
CA GLY A 274 -20.71 2.25 -2.15
C GLY A 274 -19.38 2.29 -2.91
N SER A 275 -19.09 3.36 -3.66
CA SER A 275 -17.79 3.54 -4.30
C SER A 275 -16.68 3.85 -3.30
N ASP A 276 -15.44 3.64 -3.72
CA ASP A 276 -14.25 3.85 -2.92
C ASP A 276 -14.08 5.32 -2.47
N ASN A 277 -13.76 5.60 -1.20
CA ASN A 277 -13.50 6.96 -0.69
C ASN A 277 -12.04 7.13 -0.19
N PRO A 278 -11.09 7.44 -1.09
CA PRO A 278 -9.67 7.57 -0.74
C PRO A 278 -9.39 8.62 0.35
N LEU A 279 -10.10 9.76 0.32
CA LEU A 279 -9.92 10.84 1.31
C LEU A 279 -10.37 10.41 2.71
N GLY A 280 -11.48 9.66 2.79
CA GLY A 280 -11.96 9.10 4.05
C GLY A 280 -11.00 8.05 4.61
N ARG A 281 -10.49 7.16 3.75
CA ARG A 281 -9.49 6.16 4.14
C ARG A 281 -8.18 6.79 4.62
N ALA A 282 -7.68 7.80 3.93
CA ALA A 282 -6.49 8.53 4.35
C ALA A 282 -6.63 9.14 5.76
N LYS A 283 -7.82 9.65 6.11
CA LYS A 283 -8.12 10.12 7.47
C LYS A 283 -8.17 8.99 8.49
N ASN A 284 -8.61 7.79 8.10
CA ASN A 284 -8.71 6.64 8.99
C ASN A 284 -7.36 5.99 9.28
N ARG A 285 -6.42 6.01 8.32
CA ARG A 285 -5.02 5.62 8.51
C ARG A 285 -4.31 6.64 9.38
N ARG A 286 -4.35 6.44 10.70
CA ARG A 286 -3.81 7.39 11.69
C ARG A 286 -3.27 6.70 12.94
N VAL A 287 -2.46 7.44 13.67
CA VAL A 287 -2.13 7.16 15.07
C VAL A 287 -2.65 8.33 15.91
N GLU A 288 -3.26 8.01 17.03
CA GLU A 288 -3.75 8.99 17.99
C GLU A 288 -3.05 8.79 19.34
N VAL A 289 -2.58 9.85 19.97
CA VAL A 289 -2.14 9.82 21.37
C VAL A 289 -3.24 10.43 22.21
N VAL A 290 -3.82 9.61 23.09
CA VAL A 290 -4.92 10.00 23.97
C VAL A 290 -4.36 10.26 25.36
N ILE A 291 -4.52 11.49 25.84
CA ILE A 291 -4.10 11.94 27.17
C ILE A 291 -5.36 12.25 27.97
N ASN A 292 -5.58 11.53 29.08
CA ASN A 292 -6.65 11.87 30.00
C ASN A 292 -6.22 13.04 30.88
N THR A 293 -6.87 14.19 30.69
CA THR A 293 -6.55 15.44 31.39
C THR A 293 -7.32 15.60 32.70
N CYS A 294 -8.35 14.76 32.94
CA CYS A 294 -9.13 14.75 34.18
C CYS A 294 -8.70 13.61 35.10
N GLY A 295 -7.88 13.92 36.10
CA GLY A 295 -7.48 13.00 37.17
C GLY A 295 -6.19 13.49 37.84
N ARG A 296 -6.05 13.34 39.17
CA ARG A 296 -4.84 13.76 39.89
C ARG A 296 -3.63 12.93 39.45
N SER A 297 -2.51 13.62 39.28
CA SER A 297 -1.17 13.08 38.99
C SER A 297 -0.69 12.23 40.16
#